data_AF-A0A7Y2HWI6-F1
#
_entry.id   AF-A0A7Y2HWI6-F1
#
_cell.length_a   1.000
_cell.length_b   1.000
_cell.length_c   1.000
_cell.angle_alpha   90.00
_cell.angle_beta   90.00
_cell.angle_gamma   90.00
#
_symmetry.space_group_name_H-M   'P 1'
#
loop_
_entity.id
_entity.type
_entity.pdbx_description
1 polymer ?
#
loop_
_entity_poly.entity_id
_entity_poly.type
_entity_poly.pdbx_seq_one_letter_code
_entity_poly.pdbx_strand_id
1 'polypeptide(L)'
;MISPRLLLAASLATCAASAAASAQPAGFVSETIVTGLSEPVGLVFAPNGERLFVWDKIGRVFIVENGVVQPEPLLDLQEEVNTYWTRGLTGFALDPEYETNGYVYLMFTVDWEYYSTGGAPDPGQLDTNHDTFGRLVRWTSDPADDFRSVIPGSRWDMIGATHDTGFAVTFASHTQNTIVFADDGTMLLSAGDGASMLEVDTGGPRNPCCSSNTAEADGIVTGKEKIGAFRSQLVDSHGGKILRIDPVTAEGLPNNPYFDPAQPSAPRSRVWALGLRNPYSFAIRPGTGDVDPAAGVPGVLMIGDVGWDQWERLCVSAEGGENFGWPLFEGLIDAGGYPATTTANRDTPNRLYGVGGCGIDFFAFRDLIVQETLALPTWPNPCDPAQEIPADYTFMHQRAAMAWRNDRLFPTPLTLVPVFDEDGVAQSLSVTHPDSPVDGFHLKGRATVGGLFYDQDKFPAELRGSLFFADAGNPPGSTGWINRARFDDEHRLVEIASFVPGGDLNPTGLALDPDGYAIYYANHRAAGAGSIERIAVDCNDNGVGDDLDLEAGTSVDRNGNGLPDECDLPGDVNGDGSVDFVDLLTVLASWGDCPPPDACPADLDGSGDVGFTDLLIVLAGWTA
;
A
#
# COMPACT_ATOMS: atom_id res chain seq x y z
N MET A 1 25.61 32.06 -65.10
CA MET A 1 25.44 32.90 -63.90
C MET A 1 24.67 32.13 -62.85
N ILE A 2 25.35 31.31 -62.03
CA ILE A 2 24.95 30.92 -60.66
C ILE A 2 26.27 30.60 -59.93
N SER A 3 26.45 31.20 -58.75
CA SER A 3 27.65 31.17 -57.89
C SER A 3 27.69 29.89 -57.03
N PRO A 4 28.86 29.29 -56.73
CA PRO A 4 28.95 28.26 -55.69
C PRO A 4 29.12 28.94 -54.33
N ARG A 5 28.16 28.74 -53.43
CA ARG A 5 28.25 29.16 -52.02
C ARG A 5 28.96 28.09 -51.20
N LEU A 6 29.97 28.54 -50.47
CA LEU A 6 30.74 27.87 -49.44
C LEU A 6 29.81 27.35 -48.32
N LEU A 7 29.92 26.06 -47.97
CA LEU A 7 29.31 25.47 -46.78
C LEU A 7 30.25 25.72 -45.58
N LEU A 8 29.78 26.50 -44.61
CA LEU A 8 30.40 26.66 -43.30
C LEU A 8 29.67 25.72 -42.34
N ALA A 9 30.32 24.64 -41.91
CA ALA A 9 29.80 23.74 -40.89
C ALA A 9 30.01 24.39 -39.50
N ALA A 10 28.93 24.80 -38.85
CA ALA A 10 28.95 25.18 -37.44
C ALA A 10 28.74 23.93 -36.59
N SER A 11 29.78 23.51 -35.88
CA SER A 11 29.70 22.47 -34.85
C SER A 11 28.92 23.00 -33.64
N LEU A 12 27.67 22.54 -33.45
CA LEU A 12 26.97 22.69 -32.18
C LEU A 12 27.64 21.75 -31.17
N ALA A 13 28.32 22.32 -30.17
CA ALA A 13 28.63 21.61 -28.94
C ALA A 13 27.31 21.48 -28.15
N THR A 14 26.74 20.28 -28.17
CA THR A 14 25.67 19.91 -27.24
C THR A 14 26.23 19.87 -25.83
N CYS A 15 25.86 20.84 -24.98
CA CYS A 15 25.94 20.65 -23.54
C CYS A 15 24.98 19.50 -23.20
N ALA A 16 25.53 18.35 -22.81
CA ALA A 16 24.76 17.36 -22.09
C ALA A 16 24.34 18.00 -20.77
N ALA A 17 23.03 18.21 -20.59
CA ALA A 17 22.50 18.51 -19.27
C ALA A 17 22.74 17.26 -18.42
N SER A 18 23.46 17.42 -17.30
CA SER A 18 23.50 16.42 -16.24
C SER A 18 22.05 16.15 -15.83
N ALA A 19 21.62 14.89 -15.85
CA ALA A 19 20.45 14.49 -15.08
C ALA A 19 20.70 14.92 -13.63
N ALA A 20 19.71 15.57 -13.01
CA ALA A 20 19.75 15.79 -11.57
C ALA A 20 19.65 14.40 -10.93
N ALA A 21 20.73 13.94 -10.30
CA ALA A 21 20.66 12.77 -9.43
C ALA A 21 19.59 13.04 -8.38
N SER A 22 18.75 12.04 -8.11
CA SER A 22 17.86 12.04 -6.95
C SER A 22 18.68 12.44 -5.71
N ALA A 23 18.18 13.35 -4.89
CA ALA A 23 18.87 13.69 -3.66
C ALA A 23 18.78 12.48 -2.72
N GLN A 24 19.89 11.75 -2.63
CA GLN A 24 20.12 10.66 -1.69
C GLN A 24 19.86 11.17 -0.25
N PRO A 25 19.12 10.42 0.60
CA PRO A 25 18.98 10.78 2.00
C PRO A 25 20.36 10.81 2.68
N ALA A 26 20.58 11.73 3.62
CA ALA A 26 21.85 11.81 4.34
C ALA A 26 22.05 10.56 5.23
N GLY A 27 23.26 9.98 5.25
CA GLY A 27 23.54 8.73 5.96
C GLY A 27 22.96 7.48 5.29
N PHE A 28 22.60 7.58 4.01
CA PHE A 28 22.10 6.46 3.21
C PHE A 28 22.79 6.45 1.86
N VAL A 29 22.87 5.31 1.20
CA VAL A 29 23.29 5.12 -0.20
C VAL A 29 22.15 4.56 -1.05
N SER A 30 22.05 5.00 -2.31
CA SER A 30 21.08 4.46 -3.27
C SER A 30 21.76 3.58 -4.30
N GLU A 31 21.24 2.37 -4.49
CA GLU A 31 21.82 1.34 -5.35
C GLU A 31 20.77 0.72 -6.27
N THR A 32 21.14 0.49 -7.53
CA THR A 32 20.29 -0.27 -8.46
C THR A 32 20.64 -1.75 -8.39
N ILE A 33 19.66 -2.56 -8.00
CA ILE A 33 19.85 -4.01 -7.79
C ILE A 33 19.59 -4.78 -9.07
N VAL A 34 18.48 -4.46 -9.75
CA VAL A 34 18.06 -5.12 -10.99
C VAL A 34 17.59 -4.07 -11.98
N THR A 35 17.86 -4.28 -13.27
CA THR A 35 17.33 -3.47 -14.38
C THR A 35 16.72 -4.35 -15.47
N GLY A 36 16.02 -3.75 -16.41
CA GLY A 36 15.48 -4.45 -17.58
C GLY A 36 14.12 -5.11 -17.36
N LEU A 37 13.46 -4.80 -16.23
CA LEU A 37 12.12 -5.29 -15.91
C LEU A 37 11.06 -4.58 -16.76
N SER A 38 9.90 -5.22 -16.91
CA SER A 38 8.80 -4.70 -17.71
C SER A 38 7.68 -4.20 -16.82
N GLU A 39 7.68 -2.89 -16.50
CA GLU A 39 6.65 -2.29 -15.65
C GLU A 39 6.55 -3.01 -14.29
N PRO A 40 7.63 -3.09 -13.48
CA PRO A 40 7.59 -3.76 -12.18
C PRO A 40 6.56 -3.10 -11.27
N VAL A 41 5.81 -3.92 -10.55
CA VAL A 41 4.71 -3.47 -9.68
C VAL A 41 5.08 -3.61 -8.22
N GLY A 42 5.79 -4.67 -7.85
CA GLY A 42 6.24 -4.83 -6.48
C GLY A 42 7.28 -5.93 -6.31
N LEU A 43 7.64 -6.12 -5.06
CA LEU A 43 8.70 -7.00 -4.61
C LEU A 43 8.42 -7.48 -3.18
N VAL A 44 8.89 -8.67 -2.83
CA VAL A 44 8.81 -9.22 -1.46
C VAL A 44 9.96 -10.18 -1.22
N PHE A 45 10.56 -10.13 -0.03
CA PHE A 45 11.58 -11.09 0.37
C PHE A 45 10.96 -12.42 0.81
N ALA A 46 11.66 -13.51 0.54
CA ALA A 46 11.41 -14.77 1.22
C ALA A 46 11.60 -14.61 2.73
N PRO A 47 10.87 -15.36 3.58
CA PRO A 47 11.05 -15.29 5.03
C PRO A 47 12.48 -15.55 5.52
N ASN A 48 13.28 -16.30 4.76
CA ASN A 48 14.68 -16.57 5.07
C ASN A 48 15.65 -15.44 4.64
N GLY A 49 15.17 -14.43 3.92
CA GLY A 49 15.93 -13.31 3.37
C GLY A 49 16.89 -13.62 2.22
N GLU A 50 17.06 -14.87 1.82
CA GLU A 50 18.01 -15.26 0.77
C GLU A 50 17.52 -14.93 -0.65
N ARG A 51 16.20 -14.75 -0.82
CA ARG A 51 15.57 -14.51 -2.13
C ARG A 51 14.65 -13.31 -2.11
N LEU A 52 14.67 -12.58 -3.22
CA LEU A 52 13.70 -11.55 -3.53
C LEU A 52 12.79 -12.03 -4.67
N PHE A 53 11.48 -11.91 -4.49
CA PHE A 53 10.50 -12.12 -5.55
C PHE A 53 10.08 -10.77 -6.12
N VAL A 54 10.04 -10.64 -7.44
CA VAL A 54 9.66 -9.41 -8.14
C VAL A 54 8.62 -9.74 -9.18
N TRP A 55 7.56 -8.93 -9.28
CA TRP A 55 6.53 -9.13 -10.29
C TRP A 55 6.32 -7.92 -11.19
N ASP A 56 6.11 -8.23 -12.46
CA ASP A 56 5.82 -7.27 -13.50
C ASP A 56 4.32 -7.24 -13.79
N LYS A 57 3.83 -6.06 -14.17
CA LYS A 57 2.42 -5.82 -14.50
C LYS A 57 1.85 -6.82 -15.52
N ILE A 58 2.70 -7.31 -16.43
CA ILE A 58 2.27 -8.23 -17.50
C ILE A 58 1.98 -9.66 -17.02
N GLY A 59 2.16 -9.98 -15.74
CA GLY A 59 1.79 -11.29 -15.20
C GLY A 59 2.94 -12.26 -15.00
N ARG A 60 4.16 -11.76 -14.79
CA ARG A 60 5.33 -12.60 -14.49
C ARG A 60 5.83 -12.37 -13.08
N VAL A 61 6.28 -13.43 -12.43
CA VAL A 61 6.97 -13.39 -11.13
C VAL A 61 8.36 -13.98 -11.29
N PHE A 62 9.38 -13.17 -11.01
CA PHE A 62 10.79 -13.55 -11.07
C PHE A 62 11.36 -13.78 -9.67
N ILE A 63 12.34 -14.68 -9.60
CA ILE A 63 13.22 -14.83 -8.44
C ILE A 63 14.49 -14.02 -8.73
N VAL A 64 14.95 -13.27 -7.74
CA VAL A 64 16.19 -12.52 -7.74
C VAL A 64 17.07 -13.04 -6.59
N GLU A 65 18.28 -13.45 -6.92
CA GLU A 65 19.28 -13.96 -5.98
C GLU A 65 20.60 -13.23 -6.21
N ASN A 66 21.22 -12.72 -5.16
CA ASN A 66 22.49 -11.98 -5.22
C ASN A 66 22.48 -10.85 -6.28
N GLY A 67 21.37 -10.11 -6.36
CA GLY A 67 21.18 -9.04 -7.35
C GLY A 67 20.97 -9.50 -8.80
N VAL A 68 20.79 -10.80 -9.05
CA VAL A 68 20.62 -11.35 -10.40
C VAL A 68 19.22 -11.93 -10.58
N VAL A 69 18.52 -11.47 -11.61
CA VAL A 69 17.23 -12.04 -12.03
C VAL A 69 17.44 -13.43 -12.62
N GLN A 70 16.74 -14.42 -12.10
CA GLN A 70 16.76 -15.76 -12.66
C GLN A 70 16.06 -15.79 -14.02
N PRO A 71 16.62 -16.53 -15.00
CA PRO A 71 16.15 -16.48 -16.39
C PRO A 71 14.74 -17.06 -16.58
N GLU A 72 14.39 -18.08 -15.79
CA GLU A 72 13.06 -18.67 -15.78
C GLU A 72 12.23 -18.01 -14.66
N PRO A 73 11.06 -17.43 -14.97
CA PRO A 73 10.17 -16.92 -13.94
C PRO A 73 9.58 -18.08 -13.12
N LEU A 74 9.26 -17.84 -11.85
CA LEU A 74 8.49 -18.78 -11.02
C LEU A 74 7.11 -19.04 -11.65
N LEU A 75 6.48 -17.97 -12.14
CA LEU A 75 5.16 -17.98 -12.76
C LEU A 75 5.12 -17.02 -13.95
N ASP A 76 4.50 -17.45 -15.05
CA ASP A 76 4.17 -16.64 -16.22
C ASP A 76 2.69 -16.82 -16.58
N LEU A 77 1.90 -15.77 -16.36
CA LEU A 77 0.46 -15.72 -16.54
C LEU A 77 0.06 -14.71 -17.64
N GLN A 78 0.98 -14.32 -18.52
CA GLN A 78 0.72 -13.31 -19.57
C GLN A 78 -0.49 -13.63 -20.45
N GLU A 79 -0.84 -14.91 -20.63
CA GLU A 79 -2.01 -15.32 -21.41
C GLU A 79 -3.34 -15.08 -20.67
N GLU A 80 -3.34 -14.97 -19.35
CA GLU A 80 -4.56 -14.74 -18.55
C GLU A 80 -4.67 -13.29 -18.06
N VAL A 81 -3.57 -12.55 -17.97
CA VAL A 81 -3.53 -11.22 -17.38
C VAL A 81 -3.85 -10.13 -18.41
N ASN A 82 -4.86 -9.30 -18.10
CA ASN A 82 -5.15 -8.10 -18.86
C ASN A 82 -4.27 -6.93 -18.37
N THR A 83 -3.55 -6.26 -19.28
CA THR A 83 -2.62 -5.19 -18.93
C THR A 83 -3.06 -3.81 -19.41
N TYR A 84 -4.31 -3.69 -19.86
CA TYR A 84 -4.87 -2.45 -20.38
C TYR A 84 -4.81 -1.33 -19.33
N TRP A 85 -4.04 -0.28 -19.62
CA TRP A 85 -3.75 0.86 -18.73
C TRP A 85 -3.11 0.45 -17.40
N THR A 86 -3.86 0.50 -16.29
CA THR A 86 -3.33 0.19 -14.94
C THR A 86 -3.77 -1.19 -14.46
N ARG A 87 -4.48 -1.96 -15.29
CA ARG A 87 -4.78 -3.37 -15.03
C ARG A 87 -3.51 -4.20 -15.15
N GLY A 88 -3.47 -5.36 -14.51
CA GLY A 88 -2.34 -6.28 -14.61
C GLY A 88 -2.27 -7.23 -13.43
N LEU A 89 -1.10 -7.85 -13.25
CA LEU A 89 -0.69 -8.48 -11.99
C LEU A 89 -0.27 -7.38 -11.02
N THR A 90 -1.11 -7.16 -10.02
CA THR A 90 -0.99 -6.03 -9.10
C THR A 90 -0.55 -6.46 -7.70
N GLY A 91 -0.93 -7.67 -7.27
CA GLY A 91 -0.60 -8.20 -5.96
C GLY A 91 0.12 -9.53 -6.02
N PHE A 92 1.10 -9.70 -5.15
CA PHE A 92 1.77 -10.95 -4.88
C PHE A 92 2.12 -11.01 -3.39
N ALA A 93 1.95 -12.18 -2.77
CA ALA A 93 2.41 -12.44 -1.42
C ALA A 93 2.89 -13.88 -1.29
N LEU A 94 3.89 -14.07 -0.44
CA LEU A 94 4.27 -15.36 0.09
C LEU A 94 3.43 -15.64 1.33
N ASP A 95 3.09 -16.90 1.56
CA ASP A 95 2.53 -17.32 2.84
C ASP A 95 3.55 -17.11 3.97
N PRO A 96 3.14 -16.72 5.20
CA PRO A 96 4.06 -16.60 6.33
C PRO A 96 4.87 -17.89 6.61
N GLU A 97 4.33 -19.06 6.27
CA GLU A 97 5.03 -20.35 6.35
C GLU A 97 5.54 -20.86 4.98
N TYR A 98 5.88 -19.94 4.06
CA TYR A 98 6.31 -20.27 2.69
C TYR A 98 7.41 -21.34 2.62
N GLU A 99 8.43 -21.25 3.49
CA GLU A 99 9.54 -22.22 3.53
C GLU A 99 9.08 -23.66 3.88
N THR A 100 7.88 -23.79 4.45
CA THR A 100 7.28 -25.08 4.82
C THR A 100 6.23 -25.53 3.82
N ASN A 101 5.37 -24.61 3.36
CA ASN A 101 4.19 -24.95 2.55
C ASN A 101 4.31 -24.61 1.06
N GLY A 102 5.26 -23.75 0.67
CA GLY A 102 5.47 -23.26 -0.69
C GLY A 102 4.32 -22.40 -1.23
N TYR A 103 3.40 -21.90 -0.41
CA TYR A 103 2.21 -21.19 -0.89
C TYR A 103 2.54 -19.76 -1.34
N VAL A 104 2.12 -19.45 -2.57
CA VAL A 104 2.20 -18.10 -3.15
C VAL A 104 0.83 -17.66 -3.62
N TYR A 105 0.52 -16.38 -3.44
CA TYR A 105 -0.77 -15.78 -3.73
C TYR A 105 -0.60 -14.66 -4.76
N LEU A 106 -1.51 -14.59 -5.73
CA LEU A 106 -1.46 -13.58 -6.80
C LEU A 106 -2.83 -12.93 -7.00
N MET A 107 -2.81 -11.61 -7.19
CA MET A 107 -3.99 -10.82 -7.55
C MET A 107 -3.77 -10.13 -8.90
N PHE A 108 -4.66 -10.41 -9.85
CA PHE A 108 -4.55 -9.86 -11.21
C PHE A 108 -5.90 -9.68 -11.88
N THR A 109 -5.93 -8.83 -12.91
CA THR A 109 -7.11 -8.63 -13.74
C THR A 109 -7.12 -9.65 -14.87
N VAL A 110 -8.24 -10.37 -15.02
CA VAL A 110 -8.37 -11.44 -16.02
C VAL A 110 -8.65 -10.84 -17.39
N ASP A 111 -7.98 -11.35 -18.42
CA ASP A 111 -8.25 -10.99 -19.81
C ASP A 111 -9.60 -11.57 -20.26
N TRP A 112 -10.37 -10.72 -20.94
CA TRP A 112 -11.71 -11.09 -21.38
C TRP A 112 -11.69 -12.25 -22.38
N GLU A 113 -10.76 -12.25 -23.33
CA GLU A 113 -10.71 -13.31 -24.34
C GLU A 113 -10.32 -14.63 -23.70
N TYR A 114 -9.43 -14.61 -22.71
CA TYR A 114 -9.04 -15.79 -21.94
C TYR A 114 -10.24 -16.49 -21.31
N TYR A 115 -11.03 -15.76 -20.50
CA TYR A 115 -12.14 -16.39 -19.79
C TYR A 115 -13.36 -16.67 -20.68
N SER A 116 -13.58 -15.88 -21.74
CA SER A 116 -14.75 -16.03 -22.61
C SER A 116 -14.59 -17.14 -23.65
N THR A 117 -13.36 -17.43 -24.10
CA THR A 117 -13.08 -18.44 -25.13
C THR A 117 -12.51 -19.74 -24.57
N GLY A 118 -11.96 -19.71 -23.35
CA GLY A 118 -11.29 -20.86 -22.73
C GLY A 118 -9.93 -21.18 -23.34
N GLY A 119 -9.32 -20.23 -24.05
CA GLY A 119 -7.99 -20.34 -24.66
C GLY A 119 -7.19 -19.06 -24.49
N ALA A 120 -5.89 -19.13 -24.79
CA ALA A 120 -5.03 -17.95 -24.77
C ALA A 120 -5.55 -16.87 -25.75
N PRO A 121 -5.55 -15.59 -25.36
CA PRO A 121 -5.93 -14.47 -26.21
C PRO A 121 -5.10 -14.43 -27.50
N ASP A 122 -5.65 -13.86 -28.56
CA ASP A 122 -4.85 -13.52 -29.74
C ASP A 122 -3.74 -12.54 -29.29
N PRO A 123 -2.44 -12.82 -29.54
CA PRO A 123 -1.36 -11.89 -29.20
C PRO A 123 -1.56 -10.47 -29.76
N GLY A 124 -2.37 -10.29 -30.80
CA GLY A 124 -2.77 -8.99 -31.35
C GLY A 124 -3.97 -8.32 -30.69
N GLN A 125 -4.66 -9.00 -29.76
CA GLN A 125 -5.82 -8.52 -29.00
C GLN A 125 -5.59 -8.55 -27.47
N LEU A 126 -4.37 -8.84 -27.02
CA LEU A 126 -3.93 -8.56 -25.65
C LEU A 126 -4.28 -7.10 -25.32
N ASP A 127 -4.92 -6.88 -24.17
CA ASP A 127 -5.20 -5.54 -23.65
C ASP A 127 -6.37 -4.81 -24.32
N THR A 128 -7.54 -5.47 -24.40
CA THR A 128 -8.78 -4.75 -24.70
C THR A 128 -9.29 -3.95 -23.50
N ASN A 129 -10.06 -2.91 -23.78
CA ASN A 129 -10.77 -2.12 -22.77
C ASN A 129 -12.07 -2.80 -22.27
N HIS A 130 -12.21 -4.09 -22.51
CA HIS A 130 -13.42 -4.82 -22.15
C HIS A 130 -13.61 -4.83 -20.63
N ASP A 131 -14.86 -4.69 -20.19
CA ASP A 131 -15.21 -4.88 -18.79
C ASP A 131 -14.88 -6.33 -18.40
N THR A 132 -14.25 -6.49 -17.26
CA THR A 132 -13.74 -7.80 -16.80
C THR A 132 -13.75 -7.85 -15.27
N PHE A 133 -13.01 -8.78 -14.69
CA PHE A 133 -12.91 -8.95 -13.26
C PHE A 133 -11.47 -9.21 -12.81
N GLY A 134 -11.21 -8.87 -11.55
CA GLY A 134 -10.02 -9.28 -10.82
C GLY A 134 -10.19 -10.65 -10.20
N ARG A 135 -9.06 -11.33 -9.98
CA ARG A 135 -8.98 -12.66 -9.40
C ARG A 135 -7.90 -12.72 -8.33
N LEU A 136 -8.14 -13.53 -7.29
CA LEU A 136 -7.13 -14.00 -6.34
C LEU A 136 -6.90 -15.49 -6.57
N VAL A 137 -5.65 -15.90 -6.74
CA VAL A 137 -5.26 -17.31 -6.88
C VAL A 137 -4.16 -17.67 -5.90
N ARG A 138 -4.09 -18.95 -5.54
CA ARG A 138 -2.96 -19.56 -4.84
C ARG A 138 -2.29 -20.62 -5.72
N TRP A 139 -0.97 -20.67 -5.70
CA TRP A 139 -0.16 -21.77 -6.23
C TRP A 139 0.73 -22.36 -5.13
N THR A 140 1.28 -23.55 -5.37
CA THR A 140 2.29 -24.16 -4.50
C THR A 140 3.61 -24.26 -5.26
N SER A 141 4.63 -23.53 -4.82
CA SER A 141 6.02 -23.70 -5.23
C SER A 141 6.51 -25.11 -4.86
N ASP A 142 7.33 -25.72 -5.71
CA ASP A 142 7.78 -27.10 -5.55
C ASP A 142 9.01 -27.19 -4.62
N PRO A 143 8.90 -27.74 -3.40
CA PRO A 143 10.07 -27.91 -2.53
C PRO A 143 11.11 -28.88 -3.12
N ALA A 144 10.75 -29.72 -4.11
CA ALA A 144 11.68 -30.66 -4.72
C ALA A 144 12.75 -29.99 -5.61
N ASP A 145 12.50 -28.77 -6.08
CA ASP A 145 13.46 -27.96 -6.83
C ASP A 145 13.89 -26.70 -6.08
N ASP A 146 13.72 -26.73 -4.75
CA ASP A 146 14.03 -25.61 -3.88
C ASP A 146 13.20 -24.38 -4.30
N PHE A 147 11.89 -24.60 -4.49
CA PHE A 147 10.85 -23.61 -4.78
C PHE A 147 11.07 -22.76 -6.04
N ARG A 148 11.80 -23.29 -7.03
CA ARG A 148 12.10 -22.59 -8.29
C ARG A 148 11.03 -22.75 -9.35
N SER A 149 10.14 -23.72 -9.19
CA SER A 149 8.94 -23.86 -10.01
C SER A 149 7.69 -24.05 -9.14
N VAL A 150 6.52 -24.13 -9.77
CA VAL A 150 5.27 -24.48 -9.11
C VAL A 150 4.85 -25.92 -9.41
N ILE A 151 4.26 -26.58 -8.42
CA ILE A 151 3.70 -27.93 -8.56
C ILE A 151 2.58 -27.88 -9.61
N PRO A 152 2.66 -28.65 -10.71
CA PRO A 152 1.63 -28.66 -11.74
C PRO A 152 0.25 -29.03 -11.18
N GLY A 153 -0.76 -28.20 -11.48
CA GLY A 153 -2.14 -28.42 -11.01
C GLY A 153 -2.40 -28.03 -9.55
N SER A 154 -1.44 -27.41 -8.85
CA SER A 154 -1.63 -26.91 -7.48
C SER A 154 -2.49 -25.65 -7.39
N ARG A 155 -2.78 -25.01 -8.54
CA ARG A 155 -3.57 -23.79 -8.62
C ARG A 155 -4.94 -23.93 -7.95
N TRP A 156 -5.28 -22.94 -7.14
CA TRP A 156 -6.62 -22.74 -6.58
C TRP A 156 -7.10 -21.32 -6.85
N ASP A 157 -8.20 -21.17 -7.59
CA ASP A 157 -8.87 -19.89 -7.80
C ASP A 157 -9.75 -19.57 -6.58
N MET A 158 -9.31 -18.63 -5.75
CA MET A 158 -9.91 -18.32 -4.45
C MET A 158 -11.09 -17.35 -4.56
N ILE A 159 -10.86 -16.22 -5.24
CA ILE A 159 -11.88 -15.20 -5.54
C ILE A 159 -11.84 -14.96 -7.04
N GLY A 160 -13.01 -14.92 -7.68
CA GLY A 160 -13.09 -14.81 -9.13
C GLY A 160 -12.80 -16.10 -9.87
N ALA A 161 -13.09 -17.28 -9.31
CA ALA A 161 -13.07 -18.55 -10.06
C ALA A 161 -13.97 -18.47 -11.31
N THR A 162 -15.03 -17.66 -11.23
CA THR A 162 -15.90 -17.23 -12.32
C THR A 162 -16.03 -15.71 -12.32
N HIS A 163 -16.46 -15.13 -13.45
CA HIS A 163 -16.54 -13.67 -13.61
C HIS A 163 -17.52 -12.97 -12.65
N ASP A 164 -18.53 -13.70 -12.16
CA ASP A 164 -19.54 -13.23 -11.21
C ASP A 164 -19.12 -13.33 -9.74
N THR A 165 -17.96 -13.95 -9.45
CA THR A 165 -17.41 -14.09 -8.09
C THR A 165 -16.13 -13.28 -7.86
N GLY A 166 -15.70 -12.52 -8.86
CA GLY A 166 -14.46 -11.74 -8.84
C GLY A 166 -14.59 -10.32 -8.29
N PHE A 167 -13.53 -9.55 -8.46
CA PHE A 167 -13.54 -8.10 -8.24
C PHE A 167 -14.06 -7.45 -9.52
N ALA A 168 -15.20 -6.77 -9.51
CA ALA A 168 -15.72 -6.16 -10.73
C ALA A 168 -14.78 -5.05 -11.25
N VAL A 169 -14.32 -5.16 -12.49
CA VAL A 169 -13.46 -4.17 -13.17
C VAL A 169 -14.20 -3.64 -14.39
N THR A 170 -14.98 -2.58 -14.16
CA THR A 170 -15.85 -1.96 -15.18
C THR A 170 -15.21 -0.77 -15.90
N PHE A 171 -13.92 -0.55 -15.65
CA PHE A 171 -13.11 0.50 -16.27
C PHE A 171 -11.64 0.09 -16.35
N ALA A 172 -10.81 0.89 -17.02
CA ALA A 172 -9.39 0.61 -17.26
C ALA A 172 -8.47 0.79 -16.03
N SER A 173 -9.03 1.08 -14.84
CA SER A 173 -8.28 1.36 -13.61
C SER A 173 -9.06 0.98 -12.36
N HIS A 174 -8.49 1.25 -11.19
CA HIS A 174 -9.01 0.96 -9.84
C HIS A 174 -9.36 -0.51 -9.63
N THR A 175 -8.38 -1.36 -9.93
CA THR A 175 -8.51 -2.80 -9.81
C THR A 175 -8.26 -3.26 -8.38
N GLN A 176 -8.26 -4.58 -8.21
CA GLN A 176 -7.67 -5.26 -7.07
C GLN A 176 -6.14 -5.02 -7.02
N ASN A 177 -5.53 -4.95 -5.83
CA ASN A 177 -4.12 -4.57 -5.70
C ASN A 177 -3.33 -5.42 -4.69
N THR A 178 -3.27 -5.06 -3.40
CA THR A 178 -2.30 -5.61 -2.43
C THR A 178 -2.89 -6.77 -1.62
N ILE A 179 -2.01 -7.70 -1.25
CA ILE A 179 -2.24 -8.82 -0.32
C ILE A 179 -1.31 -8.59 0.88
N VAL A 180 -1.84 -8.61 2.11
CA VAL A 180 -1.04 -8.56 3.35
C VAL A 180 -1.55 -9.63 4.31
N PHE A 181 -0.65 -10.36 4.94
CA PHE A 181 -1.01 -11.25 6.05
C PHE A 181 -0.96 -10.48 7.37
N ALA A 182 -1.99 -10.66 8.20
CA ALA A 182 -2.01 -10.18 9.57
C ALA A 182 -1.34 -11.19 10.51
N ASP A 183 -0.94 -10.72 11.70
CA ASP A 183 -0.28 -11.55 12.72
C ASP A 183 -1.17 -12.70 13.23
N ASP A 184 -2.49 -12.58 13.06
CA ASP A 184 -3.46 -13.63 13.36
C ASP A 184 -3.57 -14.73 12.29
N GLY A 185 -2.74 -14.64 11.23
CA GLY A 185 -2.74 -15.55 10.09
C GLY A 185 -3.88 -15.32 9.09
N THR A 186 -4.71 -14.29 9.28
CA THR A 186 -5.71 -13.90 8.28
C THR A 186 -5.10 -13.10 7.14
N MET A 187 -5.77 -13.09 6.00
CA MET A 187 -5.33 -12.40 4.81
C MET A 187 -6.18 -11.17 4.55
N LEU A 188 -5.53 -10.02 4.41
CA LEU A 188 -6.13 -8.74 4.05
C LEU A 188 -5.86 -8.43 2.57
N LEU A 189 -6.90 -7.95 1.87
CA LEU A 189 -6.84 -7.63 0.44
C LEU A 189 -7.34 -6.22 0.18
N SER A 190 -6.70 -5.48 -0.72
CA SER A 190 -7.22 -4.21 -1.20
C SER A 190 -7.89 -4.33 -2.56
N ALA A 191 -9.03 -3.64 -2.71
CA ALA A 191 -9.82 -3.63 -3.94
C ALA A 191 -10.34 -2.23 -4.25
N GLY A 192 -9.96 -1.70 -5.41
CA GLY A 192 -10.54 -0.48 -5.96
C GLY A 192 -12.01 -0.64 -6.35
N ASP A 193 -12.68 0.47 -6.61
CA ASP A 193 -14.10 0.52 -6.96
C ASP A 193 -14.42 -0.03 -8.36
N GLY A 194 -13.38 -0.26 -9.17
CA GLY A 194 -13.46 -0.72 -10.56
C GLY A 194 -14.26 0.22 -11.46
N ALA A 195 -14.47 1.47 -11.06
CA ALA A 195 -15.33 2.45 -11.71
C ALA A 195 -14.53 3.46 -12.54
N SER A 196 -15.22 4.37 -13.23
CA SER A 196 -14.56 5.40 -14.03
C SER A 196 -13.67 6.32 -13.20
N MET A 197 -12.42 6.49 -13.65
CA MET A 197 -11.52 7.54 -13.13
C MET A 197 -11.72 8.90 -13.82
N LEU A 198 -12.56 8.98 -14.86
CA LEU A 198 -12.65 10.16 -15.73
C LEU A 198 -13.91 11.00 -15.51
N GLU A 199 -14.94 10.45 -14.88
CA GLU A 199 -16.25 11.08 -14.76
C GLU A 199 -17.01 10.61 -13.52
N VAL A 200 -18.08 11.33 -13.16
CA VAL A 200 -19.02 10.88 -12.14
C VAL A 200 -19.74 9.63 -12.65
N ASP A 201 -19.37 8.47 -12.10
CA ASP A 201 -19.88 7.17 -12.52
C ASP A 201 -20.93 6.65 -11.54
N THR A 202 -22.19 6.74 -11.96
CA THR A 202 -23.34 6.19 -11.22
C THR A 202 -23.90 4.92 -11.86
N GLY A 203 -23.09 4.19 -12.66
CA GLY A 203 -23.47 2.93 -13.30
C GLY A 203 -24.10 3.06 -14.69
N GLY A 204 -24.12 4.26 -15.26
CA GLY A 204 -24.54 4.51 -16.64
C GLY A 204 -23.48 4.07 -17.67
N PRO A 205 -23.77 4.23 -18.99
CA PRO A 205 -22.74 4.09 -20.02
C PRO A 205 -21.61 5.09 -19.77
N ARG A 206 -20.39 4.57 -19.66
CA ARG A 206 -19.14 5.28 -19.44
C ARG A 206 -18.43 5.58 -20.75
N ASN A 207 -17.40 6.42 -20.66
CA ASN A 207 -16.50 6.70 -21.77
C ASN A 207 -15.99 5.42 -22.47
N PRO A 208 -16.30 5.20 -23.76
CA PRO A 208 -15.92 3.99 -24.48
C PRO A 208 -14.44 3.91 -24.80
N CYS A 209 -13.62 4.93 -24.46
CA CYS A 209 -12.17 4.80 -24.52
C CYS A 209 -11.69 3.63 -23.67
N CYS A 210 -12.36 3.38 -22.54
CA CYS A 210 -11.72 2.73 -21.41
C CYS A 210 -12.67 1.75 -20.69
N SER A 211 -13.80 1.42 -21.32
CA SER A 211 -14.84 0.49 -20.85
C SER A 211 -15.66 0.02 -22.05
N SER A 212 -15.92 -1.28 -22.16
CA SER A 212 -16.85 -1.83 -23.17
C SER A 212 -18.31 -1.58 -22.82
N ASN A 213 -18.62 -1.24 -21.56
CA ASN A 213 -19.98 -1.06 -21.04
C ASN A 213 -20.83 -2.34 -21.10
N THR A 214 -20.18 -3.51 -21.01
CA THR A 214 -20.82 -4.83 -21.12
C THR A 214 -20.91 -5.57 -19.78
N ALA A 215 -20.34 -5.05 -18.69
CA ALA A 215 -20.24 -5.74 -17.40
C ALA A 215 -21.54 -6.44 -16.92
N GLU A 216 -22.70 -5.80 -17.07
CA GLU A 216 -23.99 -6.40 -16.67
C GLU A 216 -24.43 -7.50 -17.63
N ALA A 217 -24.24 -7.30 -18.94
CA ALA A 217 -24.57 -8.30 -19.96
C ALA A 217 -23.69 -9.54 -19.85
N ASP A 218 -22.45 -9.35 -19.42
CA ASP A 218 -21.46 -10.41 -19.20
C ASP A 218 -21.57 -11.05 -17.81
N GLY A 219 -22.48 -10.60 -16.95
CA GLY A 219 -22.69 -11.14 -15.60
C GLY A 219 -21.60 -10.77 -14.58
N ILE A 220 -20.68 -9.87 -14.90
CA ILE A 220 -19.63 -9.38 -13.99
C ILE A 220 -20.23 -8.56 -12.85
N VAL A 221 -21.25 -7.75 -13.16
CA VAL A 221 -22.00 -6.98 -12.16
C VAL A 221 -23.47 -7.33 -12.20
N THR A 222 -24.08 -7.40 -11.02
CA THR A 222 -25.52 -7.56 -10.90
C THR A 222 -26.25 -6.22 -11.06
N GLY A 223 -27.57 -6.25 -11.29
CA GLY A 223 -28.38 -5.03 -11.41
C GLY A 223 -28.33 -4.11 -10.18
N LYS A 224 -27.95 -4.62 -8.98
CA LYS A 224 -27.70 -3.80 -7.78
C LYS A 224 -26.31 -3.15 -7.75
N GLU A 225 -25.33 -3.75 -8.43
CA GLU A 225 -23.94 -3.25 -8.54
C GLU A 225 -23.71 -2.34 -9.75
N LYS A 226 -24.74 -2.16 -10.59
CA LYS A 226 -24.76 -1.19 -11.69
C LYS A 226 -24.96 0.25 -11.18
N ILE A 227 -24.06 0.68 -10.32
CA ILE A 227 -24.07 1.97 -9.63
C ILE A 227 -22.71 2.69 -9.67
N GLY A 228 -21.77 2.17 -10.46
CA GLY A 228 -20.46 2.80 -10.68
C GLY A 228 -19.63 2.88 -9.41
N ALA A 229 -19.07 4.04 -9.12
CA ALA A 229 -18.21 4.27 -7.95
C ALA A 229 -18.94 4.01 -6.63
N PHE A 230 -20.28 4.08 -6.58
CA PHE A 230 -21.07 3.74 -5.40
C PHE A 230 -21.00 2.27 -4.98
N ARG A 231 -20.39 1.37 -5.78
CA ARG A 231 -20.04 0.02 -5.32
C ARG A 231 -19.12 0.05 -4.08
N SER A 232 -18.29 1.10 -3.94
CA SER A 232 -17.50 1.35 -2.73
C SER A 232 -18.34 1.40 -1.44
N GLN A 233 -19.62 1.75 -1.55
CA GLN A 233 -20.58 1.84 -0.44
C GLN A 233 -21.51 0.61 -0.32
N LEU A 234 -21.50 -0.28 -1.31
CA LEU A 234 -22.29 -1.51 -1.28
C LEU A 234 -21.49 -2.61 -0.55
N VAL A 235 -21.97 -3.06 0.60
CA VAL A 235 -21.33 -4.17 1.35
C VAL A 235 -21.40 -5.49 0.58
N ASP A 236 -22.37 -5.64 -0.31
CA ASP A 236 -22.50 -6.81 -1.19
C ASP A 236 -21.61 -6.78 -2.44
N SER A 237 -20.61 -5.90 -2.48
CA SER A 237 -19.63 -5.81 -3.56
C SER A 237 -18.21 -5.81 -3.01
N HIS A 238 -17.27 -6.38 -3.76
CA HIS A 238 -15.85 -6.30 -3.44
C HIS A 238 -15.23 -4.94 -3.81
N GLY A 239 -15.94 -4.08 -4.55
CA GLY A 239 -15.38 -2.82 -5.04
C GLY A 239 -15.20 -1.78 -3.93
N GLY A 240 -14.04 -1.12 -3.87
CA GLY A 240 -13.73 -0.01 -2.96
C GLY A 240 -13.65 -0.44 -1.49
N LYS A 241 -12.91 -1.52 -1.22
CA LYS A 241 -12.86 -2.23 0.06
C LYS A 241 -11.43 -2.55 0.51
N ILE A 242 -11.27 -2.73 1.81
CA ILE A 242 -10.34 -3.73 2.37
C ILE A 242 -11.17 -4.96 2.72
N LEU A 243 -10.70 -6.14 2.31
CA LEU A 243 -11.31 -7.42 2.66
C LEU A 243 -10.42 -8.16 3.66
N ARG A 244 -11.01 -8.92 4.59
CA ARG A 244 -10.33 -9.86 5.49
C ARG A 244 -10.89 -11.27 5.29
N ILE A 245 -10.03 -12.22 4.98
CA ILE A 245 -10.42 -13.60 4.66
C ILE A 245 -9.54 -14.62 5.38
N ASP A 246 -10.07 -15.84 5.53
CA ASP A 246 -9.28 -17.02 5.84
C ASP A 246 -8.48 -17.44 4.58
N PRO A 247 -7.14 -17.56 4.64
CA PRO A 247 -6.30 -17.86 3.47
C PRO A 247 -6.41 -19.31 2.97
N VAL A 248 -7.05 -20.20 3.74
CA VAL A 248 -7.27 -21.62 3.43
C VAL A 248 -8.63 -21.85 2.77
N THR A 249 -9.66 -21.10 3.16
CA THR A 249 -11.04 -21.28 2.64
C THR A 249 -11.48 -20.16 1.70
N ALA A 250 -10.79 -19.01 1.73
CA ALA A 250 -11.18 -17.76 1.07
C ALA A 250 -12.53 -17.19 1.55
N GLU A 251 -13.02 -17.66 2.70
CA GLU A 251 -14.26 -17.16 3.32
C GLU A 251 -13.97 -15.97 4.23
N GLY A 252 -14.99 -15.16 4.48
CA GLY A 252 -14.95 -14.16 5.54
C GLY A 252 -14.93 -14.79 6.93
N LEU A 253 -14.40 -14.07 7.91
CA LEU A 253 -14.36 -14.54 9.30
C LEU A 253 -15.62 -14.11 10.08
N PRO A 254 -16.05 -14.88 11.10
CA PRO A 254 -17.23 -14.55 11.92
C PRO A 254 -17.22 -13.19 12.62
N ASN A 255 -16.04 -12.62 12.83
CA ASN A 255 -15.82 -11.31 13.44
C ASN A 255 -15.56 -10.20 12.41
N ASN A 256 -15.75 -10.48 11.11
CA ASN A 256 -15.83 -9.41 10.13
C ASN A 256 -17.13 -8.59 10.34
N PRO A 257 -17.10 -7.26 10.16
CA PRO A 257 -18.22 -6.36 10.48
C PRO A 257 -19.57 -6.72 9.83
N TYR A 258 -19.55 -7.31 8.64
CA TYR A 258 -20.76 -7.62 7.85
C TYR A 258 -20.93 -9.12 7.55
N PHE A 259 -20.35 -9.98 8.40
CA PHE A 259 -20.39 -11.43 8.24
C PHE A 259 -21.81 -12.00 8.20
N ASP A 260 -22.11 -12.77 7.15
CA ASP A 260 -23.31 -13.60 7.07
C ASP A 260 -22.93 -15.08 7.26
N PRO A 261 -23.29 -15.71 8.40
CA PRO A 261 -22.97 -17.12 8.66
C PRO A 261 -23.64 -18.09 7.67
N ALA A 262 -24.69 -17.67 6.97
CA ALA A 262 -25.31 -18.48 5.92
C ALA A 262 -24.57 -18.38 4.58
N GLN A 263 -23.74 -17.35 4.40
CA GLN A 263 -23.04 -17.04 3.16
C GLN A 263 -21.60 -16.54 3.44
N PRO A 264 -20.74 -17.38 4.04
CA PRO A 264 -19.40 -16.96 4.47
C PRO A 264 -18.50 -16.55 3.29
N SER A 265 -18.74 -17.07 2.08
CA SER A 265 -18.02 -16.69 0.87
C SER A 265 -18.61 -15.48 0.12
N ALA A 266 -19.71 -14.87 0.59
CA ALA A 266 -20.30 -13.70 -0.06
C ALA A 266 -19.42 -12.45 0.15
N PRO A 267 -19.47 -11.46 -0.77
CA PRO A 267 -18.68 -10.24 -0.66
C PRO A 267 -18.79 -9.56 0.71
N ARG A 268 -20.02 -9.40 1.24
CA ARG A 268 -20.25 -8.79 2.57
C ARG A 268 -19.47 -9.46 3.68
N SER A 269 -19.39 -10.79 3.63
CA SER A 269 -18.77 -11.56 4.69
C SER A 269 -17.28 -11.32 4.77
N ARG A 270 -16.67 -10.86 3.67
CA ARG A 270 -15.24 -10.57 3.56
C ARG A 270 -14.90 -9.12 3.87
N VAL A 271 -15.86 -8.20 3.93
CA VAL A 271 -15.57 -6.76 4.09
C VAL A 271 -14.99 -6.48 5.48
N TRP A 272 -13.81 -5.87 5.51
CA TRP A 272 -13.20 -5.27 6.70
C TRP A 272 -13.46 -3.78 6.75
N ALA A 273 -13.17 -3.04 5.69
CA ALA A 273 -13.43 -1.59 5.58
C ALA A 273 -14.00 -1.25 4.19
N LEU A 274 -14.72 -0.12 4.09
CA LEU A 274 -15.41 0.30 2.87
C LEU A 274 -15.27 1.81 2.59
N GLY A 275 -15.84 2.26 1.46
CA GLY A 275 -15.78 3.67 1.07
C GLY A 275 -14.41 4.13 0.59
N LEU A 276 -13.63 3.21 0.01
CA LEU A 276 -12.33 3.50 -0.63
C LEU A 276 -12.50 3.62 -2.14
N ARG A 277 -11.60 4.34 -2.81
CA ARG A 277 -11.64 4.55 -4.27
C ARG A 277 -10.74 3.55 -4.98
N ASN A 278 -9.44 3.64 -4.71
CA ASN A 278 -8.41 2.76 -5.20
C ASN A 278 -7.34 2.63 -4.10
N PRO A 279 -7.62 1.82 -3.05
CA PRO A 279 -6.68 1.52 -1.99
C PRO A 279 -5.56 0.68 -2.59
N TYR A 280 -4.53 1.33 -3.12
CA TYR A 280 -3.53 0.68 -3.94
C TYR A 280 -2.71 -0.28 -3.09
N SER A 281 -2.01 0.25 -2.09
CA SER A 281 -1.30 -0.56 -1.10
C SER A 281 -1.50 -0.03 0.31
N PHE A 282 -1.26 -0.89 1.29
CA PHE A 282 -1.43 -0.61 2.70
C PHE A 282 -0.45 -1.44 3.53
N ALA A 283 -0.20 -1.01 4.76
CA ALA A 283 0.59 -1.74 5.75
C ALA A 283 -0.19 -1.95 7.04
N ILE A 284 0.20 -2.95 7.81
CA ILE A 284 -0.24 -3.15 9.20
C ILE A 284 0.81 -2.51 10.10
N ARG A 285 0.38 -1.75 11.11
CA ARG A 285 1.28 -1.23 12.14
C ARG A 285 1.75 -2.38 13.04
N PRO A 286 3.06 -2.64 13.15
CA PRO A 286 3.59 -3.73 13.97
C PRO A 286 3.09 -3.69 15.41
N GLY A 287 2.81 -4.86 15.98
CA GLY A 287 2.42 -5.00 17.39
C GLY A 287 1.01 -4.50 17.74
N THR A 288 0.19 -4.17 16.74
CA THR A 288 -1.21 -3.73 16.96
C THR A 288 -2.24 -4.82 16.71
N GLY A 289 -1.84 -5.96 16.14
CA GLY A 289 -2.69 -7.13 15.93
C GLY A 289 -2.66 -8.10 17.12
N ASP A 290 -3.71 -8.91 17.24
CA ASP A 290 -3.70 -10.13 18.06
C ASP A 290 -3.21 -11.30 17.20
N VAL A 291 -2.67 -12.35 17.83
CA VAL A 291 -2.27 -13.59 17.13
C VAL A 291 -3.43 -14.58 17.02
N ASP A 292 -4.50 -14.40 17.79
CA ASP A 292 -5.72 -15.20 17.71
C ASP A 292 -6.71 -14.55 16.73
N PRO A 293 -7.01 -15.18 15.58
CA PRO A 293 -7.95 -14.62 14.61
C PRO A 293 -9.36 -14.46 15.17
N ALA A 294 -9.72 -15.18 16.24
CA ALA A 294 -11.01 -15.03 16.91
C ALA A 294 -11.15 -13.71 17.68
N ALA A 295 -10.03 -13.06 18.07
CA ALA A 295 -10.04 -11.74 18.71
C ALA A 295 -10.60 -10.66 17.77
N GLY A 296 -10.43 -10.83 16.46
CA GLY A 296 -10.94 -9.90 15.45
C GLY A 296 -10.13 -8.61 15.36
N VAL A 297 -8.84 -8.69 15.71
CA VAL A 297 -7.92 -7.55 15.69
C VAL A 297 -6.74 -7.91 14.78
N PRO A 298 -6.90 -7.79 13.44
CA PRO A 298 -5.82 -8.09 12.49
C PRO A 298 -4.67 -7.05 12.53
N GLY A 299 -4.83 -5.99 13.31
CA GLY A 299 -3.91 -4.87 13.41
C GLY A 299 -4.43 -3.59 12.74
N VAL A 300 -3.76 -2.49 13.03
CA VAL A 300 -4.13 -1.16 12.54
C VAL A 300 -3.56 -0.95 11.14
N LEU A 301 -4.44 -0.68 10.18
CA LEU A 301 -4.10 -0.58 8.77
C LEU A 301 -3.82 0.88 8.38
N MET A 302 -2.68 1.11 7.74
CA MET A 302 -2.30 2.37 7.10
C MET A 302 -2.52 2.25 5.60
N ILE A 303 -3.60 2.83 5.09
CA ILE A 303 -4.11 2.58 3.74
C ILE A 303 -3.82 3.79 2.84
N GLY A 304 -2.97 3.60 1.83
CA GLY A 304 -2.83 4.57 0.74
C GLY A 304 -3.99 4.43 -0.25
N ASP A 305 -4.87 5.42 -0.32
CA ASP A 305 -6.01 5.42 -1.23
C ASP A 305 -5.89 6.53 -2.28
N VAL A 306 -5.87 6.12 -3.55
CA VAL A 306 -5.63 7.03 -4.68
C VAL A 306 -6.88 7.86 -4.96
N GLY A 307 -6.70 9.18 -4.95
CA GLY A 307 -7.70 10.21 -5.17
C GLY A 307 -8.30 10.25 -6.57
N TRP A 308 -9.37 11.02 -6.75
CA TRP A 308 -9.96 11.22 -8.07
C TRP A 308 -9.22 12.25 -8.89
N ASP A 309 -9.33 13.51 -8.48
CA ASP A 309 -8.82 14.67 -9.22
C ASP A 309 -8.11 15.66 -8.28
N GLN A 310 -8.44 15.63 -6.99
CA GLN A 310 -8.03 16.67 -6.06
C GLN A 310 -7.12 16.14 -4.96
N TRP A 311 -7.37 14.96 -4.41
CA TRP A 311 -6.75 14.53 -3.15
C TRP A 311 -6.35 13.07 -3.12
N GLU A 312 -5.05 12.82 -3.02
CA GLU A 312 -4.53 11.56 -2.49
C GLU A 312 -4.71 11.53 -0.98
N ARG A 313 -4.82 10.34 -0.38
CA ARG A 313 -5.06 10.23 1.07
C ARG A 313 -4.40 9.02 1.72
N LEU A 314 -4.05 9.21 2.99
CA LEU A 314 -3.64 8.15 3.91
C LEU A 314 -4.75 7.95 4.95
N CYS A 315 -5.38 6.78 4.91
CA CYS A 315 -6.46 6.38 5.79
C CYS A 315 -5.94 5.46 6.90
N VAL A 316 -6.59 5.50 8.07
CA VAL A 316 -6.29 4.61 9.21
C VAL A 316 -7.55 3.79 9.51
N SER A 317 -7.43 2.46 9.53
CA SER A 317 -8.48 1.53 9.98
C SER A 317 -7.96 0.76 11.18
N ALA A 318 -8.59 0.93 12.33
CA ALA A 318 -8.15 0.35 13.61
C ALA A 318 -9.13 -0.69 14.17
N GLU A 319 -10.41 -0.63 13.81
CA GLU A 319 -11.48 -1.43 14.45
C GLU A 319 -12.21 -2.35 13.47
N GLY A 320 -12.21 -2.01 12.17
CA GLY A 320 -13.04 -2.68 11.17
C GLY A 320 -14.46 -2.10 11.13
N GLY A 321 -15.02 -2.04 9.91
CA GLY A 321 -16.32 -1.46 9.62
C GLY A 321 -16.26 0.03 9.29
N GLU A 322 -15.06 0.63 9.30
CA GLU A 322 -14.89 2.05 8.96
C GLU A 322 -15.26 2.32 7.50
N ASN A 323 -15.92 3.45 7.29
CA ASN A 323 -16.36 3.90 5.97
C ASN A 323 -15.63 5.19 5.58
N PHE A 324 -14.69 5.10 4.63
CA PHE A 324 -13.86 6.22 4.17
C PHE A 324 -14.54 7.16 3.16
N GLY A 325 -15.87 7.06 3.05
CA GLY A 325 -16.73 8.10 2.46
C GLY A 325 -16.76 8.20 0.94
N TRP A 326 -15.86 7.56 0.19
CA TRP A 326 -15.92 7.55 -1.28
C TRP A 326 -17.22 6.87 -1.76
N PRO A 327 -17.95 7.41 -2.76
CA PRO A 327 -17.55 8.53 -3.60
C PRO A 327 -18.11 9.88 -3.15
N LEU A 328 -18.79 9.98 -2.01
CA LEU A 328 -19.32 11.26 -1.55
C LEU A 328 -18.23 12.20 -1.04
N PHE A 329 -17.19 11.63 -0.44
CA PHE A 329 -16.03 12.35 0.10
C PHE A 329 -14.74 11.91 -0.61
N GLU A 330 -13.87 12.89 -0.88
CA GLU A 330 -12.51 12.70 -1.40
C GLU A 330 -11.53 13.25 -0.35
N GLY A 331 -10.91 12.36 0.40
CA GLY A 331 -10.06 12.74 1.54
C GLY A 331 -10.87 13.34 2.67
N LEU A 332 -10.64 14.63 2.96
CA LEU A 332 -11.24 15.32 4.09
C LEU A 332 -12.51 16.12 3.75
N ILE A 333 -12.85 16.20 2.45
CA ILE A 333 -13.88 17.11 1.92
C ILE A 333 -14.80 16.39 0.93
N ASP A 334 -15.89 17.05 0.55
CA ASP A 334 -16.84 16.54 -0.44
C ASP A 334 -16.19 16.36 -1.83
N ALA A 335 -16.48 15.23 -2.49
CA ALA A 335 -15.99 14.89 -3.82
C ALA A 335 -16.73 15.61 -4.98
N GLY A 336 -17.37 16.74 -4.69
CA GLY A 336 -18.05 17.59 -5.67
C GLY A 336 -19.26 16.95 -6.36
N GLY A 337 -19.04 16.31 -7.51
CA GLY A 337 -20.11 15.84 -8.41
C GLY A 337 -20.97 14.70 -7.84
N TYR A 338 -20.41 13.86 -6.98
CA TYR A 338 -21.09 12.69 -6.42
C TYR A 338 -22.17 13.03 -5.37
N PRO A 339 -21.95 13.94 -4.39
CA PRO A 339 -22.98 14.39 -3.46
C PRO A 339 -24.27 14.93 -4.11
N ALA A 340 -24.17 15.46 -5.33
CA ALA A 340 -25.33 15.96 -6.07
C ALA A 340 -26.22 14.86 -6.65
N THR A 341 -25.74 13.61 -6.72
CA THR A 341 -26.46 12.49 -7.31
C THR A 341 -27.53 11.94 -6.35
N THR A 342 -28.53 11.23 -6.91
CA THR A 342 -29.58 10.54 -6.14
C THR A 342 -29.52 9.03 -6.37
N THR A 343 -28.31 8.49 -6.48
CA THR A 343 -28.09 7.05 -6.69
C THR A 343 -28.66 6.28 -5.51
N ALA A 344 -29.66 5.45 -5.77
CA ALA A 344 -30.35 4.67 -4.75
C ALA A 344 -29.51 3.48 -4.28
N ASN A 345 -29.46 3.26 -2.96
CA ASN A 345 -28.94 2.04 -2.38
C ASN A 345 -30.08 1.01 -2.21
N ARG A 346 -30.09 0.00 -3.08
CA ARG A 346 -31.16 -1.02 -3.13
C ARG A 346 -31.21 -1.95 -1.92
N ASP A 347 -30.22 -1.91 -1.03
CA ASP A 347 -30.23 -2.65 0.23
C ASP A 347 -30.94 -1.89 1.36
N THR A 348 -31.37 -0.65 1.09
CA THR A 348 -31.90 0.29 2.11
C THR A 348 -33.31 0.79 1.75
N PRO A 349 -34.34 -0.08 1.85
CA PRO A 349 -35.71 0.30 1.51
C PRO A 349 -36.25 1.36 2.47
N ASN A 350 -36.89 2.40 1.93
CA ASN A 350 -37.55 3.41 2.72
C ASN A 350 -38.95 2.93 3.13
N ARG A 351 -39.16 2.66 4.42
CA ARG A 351 -40.45 2.20 4.96
C ARG A 351 -41.59 3.19 4.78
N LEU A 352 -41.28 4.46 4.50
CA LEU A 352 -42.28 5.49 4.20
C LEU A 352 -42.72 5.48 2.74
N TYR A 353 -42.13 4.69 1.86
CA TYR A 353 -42.56 4.60 0.46
C TYR A 353 -44.07 4.32 0.34
N GLY A 354 -44.78 5.18 -0.41
CA GLY A 354 -46.23 5.12 -0.57
C GLY A 354 -47.04 5.61 0.64
N VAL A 355 -46.41 5.95 1.77
CA VAL A 355 -47.03 6.55 2.95
C VAL A 355 -46.94 8.08 2.85
N GLY A 356 -48.04 8.79 3.13
CA GLY A 356 -48.03 10.26 3.16
C GLY A 356 -47.67 10.95 1.84
N GLY A 357 -47.67 10.22 0.72
CA GLY A 357 -47.24 10.73 -0.60
C GLY A 357 -45.74 10.61 -0.87
N CYS A 358 -44.97 9.93 -0.02
CA CYS A 358 -43.55 9.63 -0.25
C CYS A 358 -43.36 8.77 -1.49
N GLY A 359 -42.57 9.28 -2.45
CA GLY A 359 -42.24 8.61 -3.71
C GLY A 359 -40.84 7.99 -3.75
N ILE A 360 -40.15 7.92 -2.61
CA ILE A 360 -38.78 7.40 -2.50
C ILE A 360 -38.87 5.96 -2.01
N ASP A 361 -38.51 4.99 -2.85
CA ASP A 361 -38.56 3.55 -2.55
C ASP A 361 -37.33 3.05 -1.77
N PHE A 362 -36.16 3.61 -2.07
CA PHE A 362 -34.88 3.34 -1.40
C PHE A 362 -34.17 4.65 -1.05
N PHE A 363 -33.41 4.67 0.05
CA PHE A 363 -32.58 5.82 0.36
C PHE A 363 -31.47 6.00 -0.68
N ALA A 364 -31.11 7.25 -0.99
CA ALA A 364 -29.92 7.51 -1.79
C ALA A 364 -28.68 7.41 -0.91
N PHE A 365 -27.53 7.05 -1.48
CA PHE A 365 -26.28 6.94 -0.72
C PHE A 365 -25.94 8.23 0.05
N ARG A 366 -26.23 9.40 -0.52
CA ARG A 366 -26.04 10.70 0.15
C ARG A 366 -26.88 10.91 1.41
N ASP A 367 -27.98 10.18 1.55
CA ASP A 367 -28.85 10.26 2.73
C ASP A 367 -28.33 9.33 3.84
N LEU A 368 -27.46 8.37 3.49
CA LEU A 368 -26.97 7.33 4.39
C LEU A 368 -25.63 7.68 5.05
N ILE A 369 -24.91 8.66 4.53
CA ILE A 369 -23.53 8.95 4.95
C ILE A 369 -23.43 10.42 5.34
N VAL A 370 -22.95 10.67 6.55
CA VAL A 370 -22.69 12.02 7.05
C VAL A 370 -21.20 12.23 7.28
N GLN A 371 -20.77 13.48 7.22
CA GLN A 371 -19.43 13.87 7.61
C GLN A 371 -19.19 13.56 9.09
N GLU A 372 -17.94 13.23 9.44
CA GLU A 372 -17.53 13.03 10.83
C GLU A 372 -17.90 14.22 11.72
N THR A 373 -18.31 13.95 12.95
CA THR A 373 -18.61 14.99 13.94
C THR A 373 -18.45 14.47 15.36
N LEU A 374 -18.02 15.34 16.28
CA LEU A 374 -18.02 15.07 17.72
C LEU A 374 -19.41 15.30 18.35
N ALA A 375 -20.33 15.93 17.61
CA ALA A 375 -21.72 16.07 18.01
C ALA A 375 -22.50 14.76 17.78
N LEU A 376 -23.74 14.68 18.28
CA LEU A 376 -24.62 13.56 17.97
C LEU A 376 -25.03 13.62 16.47
N PRO A 377 -24.64 12.64 15.64
CA PRO A 377 -25.00 12.63 14.23
C PRO A 377 -26.48 12.30 14.02
N THR A 378 -27.05 12.79 12.92
CA THR A 378 -28.45 12.56 12.51
C THR A 378 -28.54 12.22 11.04
N TRP A 379 -29.42 11.29 10.68
CA TRP A 379 -29.74 10.86 9.32
C TRP A 379 -31.25 11.00 9.10
N PRO A 380 -31.75 12.22 8.88
CA PRO A 380 -33.19 12.44 8.71
C PRO A 380 -33.72 11.75 7.44
N ASN A 381 -34.86 11.10 7.54
CA ASN A 381 -35.52 10.47 6.41
C ASN A 381 -36.00 11.54 5.41
N PRO A 382 -35.63 11.45 4.11
CA PRO A 382 -36.01 12.46 3.12
C PRO A 382 -37.52 12.60 2.88
N CYS A 383 -38.34 11.62 3.31
CA CYS A 383 -39.80 11.70 3.25
C CYS A 383 -40.44 12.29 4.52
N ASP A 384 -39.77 12.23 5.66
CA ASP A 384 -40.22 12.82 6.93
C ASP A 384 -38.99 13.08 7.83
N PRO A 385 -38.47 14.32 7.87
CA PRO A 385 -37.28 14.66 8.65
C PRO A 385 -37.43 14.49 10.16
N ALA A 386 -38.64 14.25 10.68
CA ALA A 386 -38.86 13.91 12.08
C ALA A 386 -38.55 12.43 12.39
N GLN A 387 -38.29 11.61 11.37
CA GLN A 387 -37.91 10.20 11.50
C GLN A 387 -36.47 9.99 11.04
N GLU A 388 -35.67 9.30 11.85
CA GLU A 388 -34.31 8.91 11.48
C GLU A 388 -34.31 7.70 10.55
N ILE A 389 -33.32 7.63 9.67
CA ILE A 389 -33.00 6.43 8.90
C ILE A 389 -32.49 5.35 9.89
N PRO A 390 -32.86 4.07 9.71
CA PRO A 390 -32.38 2.99 10.57
C PRO A 390 -30.85 2.92 10.65
N ALA A 391 -30.32 2.76 11.87
CA ALA A 391 -28.87 2.74 12.13
C ALA A 391 -28.11 1.67 11.31
N ASP A 392 -28.75 0.54 11.00
CA ASP A 392 -28.17 -0.53 10.18
C ASP A 392 -27.87 -0.09 8.72
N TYR A 393 -28.37 1.07 8.28
CA TYR A 393 -28.16 1.61 6.94
C TYR A 393 -27.18 2.78 6.89
N THR A 394 -26.84 3.36 8.05
CA THR A 394 -26.19 4.66 8.14
C THR A 394 -24.72 4.55 8.49
N PHE A 395 -23.91 5.43 7.93
CA PHE A 395 -22.48 5.50 8.16
C PHE A 395 -22.04 6.92 8.50
N MET A 396 -21.04 7.02 9.38
CA MET A 396 -20.25 8.23 9.54
C MET A 396 -18.99 8.10 8.68
N HIS A 397 -18.63 9.16 7.97
CA HIS A 397 -17.39 9.20 7.21
C HIS A 397 -16.20 9.17 8.17
N GLN A 398 -15.41 8.10 8.12
CA GLN A 398 -14.10 8.03 8.76
C GLN A 398 -13.11 8.85 7.93
N ARG A 399 -12.74 10.03 8.42
CA ARG A 399 -11.86 10.93 7.70
C ARG A 399 -10.43 10.39 7.66
N ALA A 400 -9.76 10.59 6.53
CA ALA A 400 -8.35 10.23 6.36
C ALA A 400 -7.46 10.93 7.40
N ALA A 401 -6.35 10.32 7.81
CA ALA A 401 -5.37 10.95 8.71
C ALA A 401 -4.71 12.17 8.05
N MET A 402 -4.55 12.13 6.73
CA MET A 402 -4.18 13.29 5.91
C MET A 402 -4.67 13.13 4.49
N ALA A 403 -4.81 14.26 3.80
CA ALA A 403 -5.05 14.32 2.37
C ALA A 403 -4.08 15.32 1.73
N TRP A 404 -3.43 14.95 0.63
CA TRP A 404 -2.55 15.85 -0.12
C TRP A 404 -2.98 15.98 -1.57
N ARG A 405 -2.72 17.17 -2.10
CA ARG A 405 -3.29 17.60 -3.35
C ARG A 405 -2.65 16.90 -4.54
N ASN A 406 -3.50 16.41 -5.44
CA ASN A 406 -3.11 15.85 -6.72
C ASN A 406 -2.53 16.95 -7.63
N ASP A 407 -1.31 16.76 -8.10
CA ASP A 407 -0.57 17.79 -8.83
C ASP A 407 -0.95 17.92 -10.31
N ARG A 408 -1.79 17.01 -10.84
CA ARG A 408 -2.21 16.99 -12.25
C ARG A 408 -3.03 18.22 -12.61
N LEU A 409 -4.00 18.57 -11.77
CA LEU A 409 -4.89 19.72 -11.97
C LEU A 409 -4.53 20.89 -11.06
N PHE A 410 -3.82 20.63 -9.96
CA PHE A 410 -3.52 21.64 -8.95
C PHE A 410 -2.01 21.63 -8.59
N PRO A 411 -1.17 22.38 -9.32
CA PRO A 411 0.29 22.26 -9.20
C PRO A 411 0.87 22.82 -7.90
N THR A 412 0.08 23.53 -7.09
CA THR A 412 0.53 24.07 -5.78
C THR A 412 0.35 22.99 -4.71
N PRO A 413 1.44 22.49 -4.09
CA PRO A 413 1.36 21.50 -3.01
C PRO A 413 0.49 22.00 -1.86
N LEU A 414 -0.35 21.10 -1.34
CA LEU A 414 -1.18 21.35 -0.17
C LEU A 414 -1.46 20.01 0.50
N THR A 415 -1.18 19.94 1.80
CA THR A 415 -1.55 18.81 2.67
C THR A 415 -2.49 19.34 3.72
N LEU A 416 -3.60 18.65 3.90
CA LEU A 416 -4.63 18.92 4.89
C LEU A 416 -4.68 17.79 5.93
N VAL A 417 -4.93 18.15 7.17
CA VAL A 417 -5.14 17.25 8.30
C VAL A 417 -6.52 17.48 8.93
N PRO A 418 -7.19 16.44 9.46
CA PRO A 418 -8.50 16.58 10.08
C PRO A 418 -8.40 17.28 11.44
N VAL A 419 -9.29 18.22 11.69
CA VAL A 419 -9.54 18.80 13.02
C VAL A 419 -11.05 19.00 13.22
N PHE A 420 -11.44 19.42 14.42
CA PHE A 420 -12.80 19.86 14.74
C PHE A 420 -12.78 21.27 15.30
N ASP A 421 -13.84 22.04 15.04
CA ASP A 421 -14.06 23.31 15.73
C ASP A 421 -14.68 23.10 17.13
N GLU A 422 -14.93 24.20 17.85
CA GLU A 422 -15.47 24.19 19.22
C GLU A 422 -16.86 23.53 19.32
N ASP A 423 -17.62 23.51 18.23
CA ASP A 423 -18.95 22.88 18.15
C ASP A 423 -18.88 21.40 17.74
N GLY A 424 -17.67 20.87 17.50
CA GLY A 424 -17.46 19.49 17.08
C GLY A 424 -17.75 19.25 15.61
N VAL A 425 -17.78 20.29 14.77
CA VAL A 425 -17.95 20.18 13.33
C VAL A 425 -16.59 19.91 12.68
N ALA A 426 -16.55 18.95 11.76
CA ALA A 426 -15.34 18.62 11.02
C ALA A 426 -14.81 19.83 10.22
N GLN A 427 -13.54 20.16 10.45
CA GLN A 427 -12.77 21.15 9.72
C GLN A 427 -11.46 20.53 9.22
N SER A 428 -10.75 21.20 8.33
CA SER A 428 -9.40 20.80 7.92
C SER A 428 -8.43 21.97 8.05
N LEU A 429 -7.20 21.66 8.46
CA LEU A 429 -6.12 22.63 8.51
C LEU A 429 -5.02 22.25 7.53
N SER A 430 -4.37 23.27 6.98
CA SER A 430 -3.06 23.11 6.37
C SER A 430 -2.10 22.48 7.37
N VAL A 431 -1.31 21.47 6.98
CA VAL A 431 -0.30 20.87 7.87
C VAL A 431 0.71 21.90 8.40
N THR A 432 0.94 22.99 7.66
CA THR A 432 1.84 24.09 8.04
C THR A 432 1.14 25.19 8.86
N HIS A 433 -0.13 25.01 9.22
CA HIS A 433 -0.85 25.95 10.08
C HIS A 433 -0.27 25.89 11.51
N PRO A 434 -0.13 27.01 12.24
CA PRO A 434 0.40 27.01 13.61
C PRO A 434 -0.38 26.12 14.60
N ASP A 435 -1.67 25.93 14.34
CA ASP A 435 -2.56 25.08 15.15
C ASP A 435 -2.72 23.65 14.58
N SER A 436 -1.91 23.27 13.57
CA SER A 436 -1.89 21.90 13.08
C SER A 436 -1.43 20.96 14.20
N PRO A 437 -2.14 19.84 14.46
CA PRO A 437 -1.68 18.82 15.40
C PRO A 437 -0.53 17.97 14.82
N VAL A 438 -0.20 18.16 13.54
CA VAL A 438 0.82 17.41 12.81
C VAL A 438 1.95 18.36 12.42
N ASP A 439 3.19 18.02 12.80
CA ASP A 439 4.38 18.69 12.26
C ASP A 439 4.70 18.16 10.86
N GLY A 440 5.11 19.03 9.95
CA GLY A 440 5.50 18.60 8.62
C GLY A 440 5.33 19.64 7.52
N PHE A 441 5.25 19.15 6.30
CA PHE A 441 5.31 19.98 5.09
C PHE A 441 4.28 19.54 4.04
N HIS A 442 4.09 20.41 3.04
CA HIS A 442 3.19 20.11 1.94
C HIS A 442 3.76 19.04 1.02
N LEU A 443 3.03 17.94 0.93
CA LEU A 443 3.24 16.87 -0.02
C LEU A 443 2.65 17.29 -1.37
N LYS A 444 3.24 16.71 -2.42
CA LYS A 444 2.82 16.88 -3.80
C LYS A 444 2.77 15.50 -4.43
N GLY A 445 1.61 15.07 -4.89
CA GLY A 445 1.43 13.68 -5.29
C GLY A 445 0.44 13.48 -6.42
N ARG A 446 0.30 12.23 -6.85
CA ARG A 446 -0.58 11.77 -7.94
C ARG A 446 -1.21 10.43 -7.66
N ALA A 447 -0.46 9.53 -7.06
CA ALA A 447 -0.90 8.18 -6.80
C ALA A 447 -0.13 7.68 -5.60
N THR A 448 -0.78 7.75 -4.44
CA THR A 448 -0.22 7.24 -3.20
C THR A 448 0.07 5.74 -3.32
N VAL A 449 1.21 5.35 -2.76
CA VAL A 449 1.60 3.97 -2.52
C VAL A 449 1.77 3.85 -1.01
N GLY A 450 0.85 3.13 -0.37
CA GLY A 450 1.05 2.69 1.00
C GLY A 450 2.37 1.90 1.08
N GLY A 451 3.14 2.13 2.13
CA GLY A 451 4.47 1.53 2.22
C GLY A 451 4.57 0.52 3.33
N LEU A 452 5.52 0.72 4.24
CA LEU A 452 5.90 -0.24 5.27
C LEU A 452 6.31 0.49 6.55
N PHE A 453 6.19 -0.18 7.69
CA PHE A 453 6.79 0.30 8.92
C PHE A 453 8.24 -0.15 9.01
N TYR A 454 9.08 0.71 9.56
CA TYR A 454 10.44 0.37 9.95
C TYR A 454 10.51 0.27 11.47
N ASP A 455 10.71 -0.94 11.99
CA ASP A 455 10.82 -1.24 13.43
C ASP A 455 12.14 -1.94 13.80
N GLN A 456 13.06 -2.07 12.84
CA GLN A 456 14.39 -2.64 13.03
C GLN A 456 15.35 -1.60 13.65
N ASP A 457 16.58 -2.02 13.93
CA ASP A 457 17.56 -1.23 14.67
C ASP A 457 18.70 -0.64 13.83
N LYS A 458 18.77 -0.95 12.53
CA LYS A 458 19.88 -0.53 11.66
C LYS A 458 19.82 0.92 11.20
N PHE A 459 18.62 1.48 11.01
CA PHE A 459 18.46 2.89 10.68
C PHE A 459 18.62 3.74 11.95
N PRO A 460 18.99 5.02 11.79
CA PRO A 460 18.99 5.99 12.89
C PRO A 460 17.71 5.92 13.73
N ALA A 461 17.86 5.98 15.05
CA ALA A 461 16.78 5.74 16.02
C ALA A 461 15.55 6.63 15.79
N GLU A 462 15.73 7.85 15.29
CA GLU A 462 14.65 8.78 14.96
C GLU A 462 13.72 8.27 13.85
N LEU A 463 14.17 7.35 13.01
CA LEU A 463 13.41 6.74 11.91
C LEU A 463 12.58 5.54 12.35
N ARG A 464 12.89 4.93 13.50
CA ARG A 464 12.19 3.76 14.02
C ARG A 464 10.73 4.06 14.39
N GLY A 465 9.87 3.08 14.17
CA GLY A 465 8.41 3.18 14.33
C GLY A 465 7.72 4.05 13.27
N SER A 466 8.43 4.55 12.26
CA SER A 466 7.84 5.36 11.20
C SER A 466 7.23 4.50 10.11
N LEU A 467 6.10 4.94 9.56
CA LEU A 467 5.59 4.46 8.28
C LEU A 467 6.37 5.15 7.17
N PHE A 468 7.13 4.40 6.38
CA PHE A 468 7.62 4.85 5.09
C PHE A 468 6.53 4.64 4.05
N PHE A 469 6.25 5.66 3.24
CA PHE A 469 5.21 5.64 2.22
C PHE A 469 5.65 6.46 1.02
N ALA A 470 4.99 6.28 -0.11
CA ALA A 470 5.47 6.85 -1.36
C ALA A 470 4.34 7.43 -2.21
N ASP A 471 4.73 8.15 -3.25
CA ASP A 471 3.83 8.59 -4.30
C ASP A 471 4.50 8.42 -5.66
N ALA A 472 3.76 7.81 -6.59
CA ALA A 472 4.25 7.44 -7.91
C ALA A 472 4.22 8.63 -8.90
N GLY A 473 5.38 8.96 -9.47
CA GLY A 473 5.61 10.15 -10.31
C GLY A 473 5.15 10.06 -11.77
N ASN A 474 4.15 9.26 -12.15
CA ASN A 474 3.79 9.03 -13.57
C ASN A 474 2.88 10.16 -14.16
N PRO A 475 3.12 10.74 -15.36
CA PRO A 475 4.12 10.44 -16.40
C PRO A 475 5.31 11.42 -16.40
N PRO A 476 6.24 11.36 -17.39
CA PRO A 476 7.53 12.05 -17.33
C PRO A 476 7.41 13.54 -16.97
N GLY A 477 8.06 13.95 -15.88
CA GLY A 477 8.08 15.33 -15.39
C GLY A 477 7.46 15.52 -13.99
N SER A 478 6.77 14.51 -13.46
CA SER A 478 6.41 14.42 -12.03
C SER A 478 7.53 13.75 -11.25
N THR A 479 7.78 14.25 -10.04
CA THR A 479 8.80 13.73 -9.13
C THR A 479 8.13 12.80 -8.12
N GLY A 480 8.24 11.49 -8.33
CA GLY A 480 7.88 10.54 -7.28
C GLY A 480 8.81 10.72 -6.07
N TRP A 481 8.38 10.26 -4.90
CA TRP A 481 9.11 10.41 -3.65
C TRP A 481 8.80 9.24 -2.71
N ILE A 482 9.65 9.08 -1.70
CA ILE A 482 9.42 8.24 -0.53
C ILE A 482 9.56 9.16 0.69
N ASN A 483 8.56 9.24 1.54
CA ASN A 483 8.56 10.04 2.76
C ASN A 483 8.16 9.17 3.94
N ARG A 484 8.19 9.74 5.14
CA ARG A 484 7.79 9.03 6.35
C ARG A 484 6.73 9.77 7.14
N ALA A 485 5.92 9.01 7.88
CA ALA A 485 4.92 9.50 8.80
C ALA A 485 5.08 8.82 10.17
N ARG A 486 4.92 9.59 11.26
CA ARG A 486 4.86 9.06 12.62
C ARG A 486 3.45 9.15 13.18
N PHE A 487 3.09 8.17 13.99
CA PHE A 487 1.80 8.07 14.65
C PHE A 487 2.00 7.92 16.15
N ASP A 488 1.11 8.49 16.95
CA ASP A 488 1.09 8.27 18.40
C ASP A 488 0.46 6.91 18.78
N ASP A 489 0.32 6.65 20.08
CA ASP A 489 -0.21 5.39 20.60
C ASP A 489 -1.70 5.21 20.29
N GLU A 490 -2.44 6.31 20.09
CA GLU A 490 -3.83 6.30 19.61
C GLU A 490 -3.95 6.27 18.07
N HIS A 491 -2.85 5.99 17.38
CA HIS A 491 -2.77 5.87 15.91
C HIS A 491 -3.12 7.16 15.15
N ARG A 492 -2.95 8.32 15.79
CA ARG A 492 -3.13 9.63 15.17
C ARG A 492 -1.81 10.07 14.56
N LEU A 493 -1.88 10.63 13.35
CA LEU A 493 -0.71 11.21 12.68
C LEU A 493 -0.17 12.37 13.52
N VAL A 494 1.15 12.42 13.73
CA VAL A 494 1.83 13.49 14.50
C VAL A 494 2.98 14.15 13.73
N GLU A 495 3.58 13.47 12.75
CA GLU A 495 4.68 14.01 11.96
C GLU A 495 4.62 13.51 10.51
N ILE A 496 4.96 14.39 9.57
CA ILE A 496 5.33 14.06 8.18
C ILE A 496 6.73 14.61 7.92
N ALA A 497 7.67 13.71 7.63
CA ALA A 497 9.05 14.07 7.35
C ALA A 497 9.50 13.53 5.99
N SER A 498 10.43 14.26 5.37
CA SER A 498 10.96 13.84 4.08
C SER A 498 12.03 12.77 4.28
N PHE A 499 12.04 11.79 3.39
CA PHE A 499 13.13 10.81 3.33
C PHE A 499 13.87 10.95 2.00
N VAL A 500 13.19 10.63 0.89
CA VAL A 500 13.63 10.92 -0.48
C VAL A 500 12.73 12.04 -1.04
N PRO A 501 13.16 13.32 -1.00
CA PRO A 501 12.30 14.49 -1.25
C PRO A 501 11.80 14.64 -2.69
N GLY A 502 12.26 13.78 -3.60
CA GLY A 502 11.78 13.69 -4.96
C GLY A 502 12.90 13.53 -5.99
N GLY A 503 12.56 12.97 -7.14
CA GLY A 503 13.50 12.75 -8.23
C GLY A 503 12.84 12.06 -9.42
N ASP A 504 13.65 11.50 -10.32
CA ASP A 504 13.16 10.58 -11.34
C ASP A 504 12.88 9.21 -10.69
N LEU A 505 11.85 9.18 -9.85
CA LEU A 505 11.39 8.02 -9.08
C LEU A 505 9.95 7.71 -9.46
N ASN A 506 9.62 6.43 -9.55
CA ASN A 506 8.24 5.99 -9.73
C ASN A 506 7.97 4.73 -8.90
N PRO A 507 8.00 4.84 -7.55
CA PRO A 507 7.81 3.70 -6.66
C PRO A 507 6.39 3.15 -6.80
N THR A 508 6.26 1.84 -6.99
CA THR A 508 4.97 1.11 -7.05
C THR A 508 4.84 0.03 -5.98
N GLY A 509 5.94 -0.40 -5.39
CA GLY A 509 5.95 -1.30 -4.24
C GLY A 509 7.21 -1.04 -3.42
N LEU A 510 7.09 -1.19 -2.11
CA LEU A 510 8.20 -1.07 -1.16
C LEU A 510 8.32 -2.39 -0.39
N ALA A 511 9.55 -2.79 -0.08
CA ALA A 511 9.83 -3.91 0.80
C ALA A 511 10.97 -3.55 1.75
N LEU A 512 10.90 -4.09 2.96
CA LEU A 512 11.96 -3.96 3.95
C LEU A 512 12.92 -5.13 3.75
N ASP A 513 14.21 -4.83 3.76
CA ASP A 513 15.27 -5.81 3.89
C ASP A 513 15.07 -6.63 5.19
N PRO A 514 15.05 -7.98 5.15
CA PRO A 514 14.91 -8.80 6.34
C PRO A 514 15.95 -8.55 7.42
N ASP A 515 17.16 -8.12 7.04
CA ASP A 515 18.22 -7.76 7.98
C ASP A 515 18.12 -6.30 8.47
N GLY A 516 17.16 -5.53 7.93
CA GLY A 516 16.83 -4.19 8.38
C GLY A 516 17.73 -3.06 7.86
N TYR A 517 18.72 -3.35 7.02
CA TYR A 517 19.69 -2.35 6.53
C TYR A 517 19.19 -1.49 5.37
N ALA A 518 18.10 -1.87 4.71
CA ALA A 518 17.62 -1.12 3.56
C ALA A 518 16.10 -1.17 3.32
N ILE A 519 15.60 -0.13 2.66
CA ILE A 519 14.30 -0.13 2.01
C ILE A 519 14.50 -0.34 0.51
N TYR A 520 13.85 -1.34 -0.04
CA TYR A 520 13.81 -1.60 -1.48
C TYR A 520 12.52 -1.06 -2.08
N TYR A 521 12.57 -0.64 -3.34
CA TYR A 521 11.37 -0.28 -4.08
C TYR A 521 11.40 -0.72 -5.55
N ALA A 522 10.24 -1.07 -6.07
CA ALA A 522 10.02 -1.26 -7.49
C ALA A 522 9.90 0.10 -8.17
N ASN A 523 10.81 0.40 -9.10
CA ASN A 523 10.80 1.63 -9.88
C ASN A 523 10.11 1.37 -11.22
N HIS A 524 8.82 1.67 -11.27
CA HIS A 524 7.98 1.38 -12.41
C HIS A 524 8.33 2.24 -13.62
N ARG A 525 8.73 1.61 -14.72
CA ARG A 525 9.06 2.26 -15.99
C ARG A 525 8.54 1.42 -17.14
N ALA A 526 8.48 2.04 -18.31
CA ALA A 526 8.12 1.37 -19.56
C ALA A 526 8.93 0.07 -19.75
N ALA A 527 8.37 -0.86 -20.52
CA ALA A 527 8.94 -2.19 -20.73
C ALA A 527 10.45 -2.17 -21.04
N GLY A 528 11.22 -2.93 -20.28
CA GLY A 528 12.68 -3.02 -20.40
C GLY A 528 13.47 -1.87 -19.76
N ALA A 529 12.80 -0.90 -19.14
CA ALA A 529 13.42 0.21 -18.41
C ALA A 529 13.12 0.18 -16.91
N GLY A 530 12.35 -0.80 -16.42
CA GLY A 530 12.04 -0.96 -15.00
C GLY A 530 13.22 -1.48 -14.21
N SER A 531 13.25 -1.16 -12.92
CA SER A 531 14.31 -1.57 -12.00
C SER A 531 13.79 -1.87 -10.60
N ILE A 532 14.58 -2.62 -9.84
CA ILE A 532 14.51 -2.66 -8.38
C ILE A 532 15.68 -1.84 -7.84
N GLU A 533 15.36 -0.92 -6.95
CA GLU A 533 16.30 -0.01 -6.32
C GLU A 533 16.32 -0.28 -4.81
N ARG A 534 17.44 0.03 -4.17
CA ARG A 534 17.70 -0.14 -2.74
C ARG A 534 18.20 1.17 -2.16
N ILE A 535 17.68 1.55 -0.99
CA ILE A 535 18.19 2.67 -0.19
C ILE A 535 18.67 2.08 1.14
N ALA A 536 19.99 1.99 1.28
CA ALA A 536 20.66 1.35 2.40
C ALA A 536 21.27 2.38 3.34
N VAL A 537 21.32 2.08 4.63
CA VAL A 537 22.07 2.91 5.59
C VAL A 537 23.57 2.88 5.23
N ASP A 538 24.20 4.05 5.22
CA ASP A 538 25.63 4.29 4.92
C ASP A 538 26.08 5.38 5.90
N CYS A 539 26.34 4.97 7.13
CA CYS A 539 26.57 5.89 8.24
C CYS A 539 27.91 6.62 8.17
N ASN A 540 28.91 6.02 7.49
CA ASN A 540 30.23 6.61 7.31
C ASN A 540 30.35 7.42 5.99
N ASP A 541 29.24 7.54 5.24
CA ASP A 541 29.08 8.26 3.97
C ASP A 541 30.17 7.87 2.94
N ASN A 542 30.59 6.61 2.92
CA ASN A 542 31.66 6.14 2.03
C ASN A 542 31.14 5.70 0.64
N GLY A 543 29.81 5.62 0.47
CA GLY A 543 29.13 5.19 -0.75
C GLY A 543 28.90 3.69 -0.84
N VAL A 544 29.06 2.94 0.24
CA VAL A 544 28.80 1.51 0.40
C VAL A 544 27.89 1.35 1.61
N GLY A 545 26.85 0.52 1.49
CA GLY A 545 25.94 0.29 2.62
C GLY A 545 26.62 -0.44 3.77
N ASP A 546 26.16 -0.18 5.00
CA ASP A 546 26.75 -0.74 6.22
C ASP A 546 26.77 -2.27 6.22
N ASP A 547 25.74 -2.90 5.65
CA ASP A 547 25.66 -4.36 5.48
C ASP A 547 26.81 -4.91 4.62
N LEU A 548 27.13 -4.22 3.52
CA LEU A 548 28.20 -4.60 2.61
C LEU A 548 29.58 -4.32 3.23
N ASP A 549 29.69 -3.25 4.02
CA ASP A 549 30.91 -2.91 4.74
C ASP A 549 31.25 -3.96 5.81
N LEU A 550 30.23 -4.44 6.54
CA LEU A 550 30.37 -5.52 7.52
C LEU A 550 30.71 -6.85 6.84
N GLU A 551 30.04 -7.20 5.74
CA GLU A 551 30.33 -8.42 4.96
C GLU A 551 31.77 -8.41 4.41
N ALA A 552 32.24 -7.25 3.92
CA ALA A 552 33.59 -7.09 3.39
C ALA A 552 34.67 -6.97 4.49
N GLY A 553 34.28 -6.71 5.73
CA GLY A 553 35.17 -6.42 6.86
C GLY A 553 35.91 -5.09 6.72
N THR A 554 35.34 -4.14 5.97
CA THR A 554 35.83 -2.75 5.88
C THR A 554 35.42 -1.93 7.09
N SER A 555 34.29 -2.27 7.69
CA SER A 555 33.85 -1.79 9.01
C SER A 555 33.97 -2.89 10.06
N VAL A 556 34.10 -2.49 11.32
CA VAL A 556 34.24 -3.42 12.46
C VAL A 556 32.95 -3.42 13.27
N ASP A 557 32.45 -4.60 13.61
CA ASP A 557 31.39 -4.82 14.61
C ASP A 557 31.99 -5.68 15.73
N ARG A 558 32.37 -5.05 16.85
CA ARG A 558 33.02 -5.76 17.98
C ARG A 558 32.02 -6.41 18.93
N ASN A 559 30.87 -5.77 19.14
CA ASN A 559 29.85 -6.22 20.09
C ASN A 559 28.85 -7.20 19.44
N GLY A 560 28.93 -7.39 18.11
CA GLY A 560 28.13 -8.33 17.33
C GLY A 560 26.68 -7.88 17.17
N ASN A 561 26.39 -6.59 17.28
CA ASN A 561 25.02 -6.05 17.19
C ASN A 561 24.58 -5.81 15.73
N GLY A 562 25.44 -6.08 14.74
CA GLY A 562 25.16 -5.80 13.34
C GLY A 562 25.10 -4.31 13.01
N LEU A 563 25.81 -3.47 13.76
CA LEU A 563 26.06 -2.08 13.42
C LEU A 563 27.58 -1.89 13.31
N PRO A 564 28.08 -1.13 12.33
CA PRO A 564 29.46 -0.67 12.37
C PRO A 564 29.75 0.08 13.68
N ASP A 565 30.80 -0.28 14.41
CA ASP A 565 31.23 0.37 15.66
C ASP A 565 31.43 1.89 15.50
N GLU A 566 31.83 2.33 14.31
CA GLU A 566 32.00 3.75 13.96
C GLU A 566 30.68 4.53 13.85
N CYS A 567 29.57 3.80 13.80
CA CYS A 567 28.21 4.29 13.64
C CYS A 567 27.34 4.00 14.87
N ASP A 568 27.86 3.18 15.79
CA ASP A 568 27.28 2.96 17.09
C ASP A 568 27.44 4.21 17.97
N LEU A 569 26.46 4.45 18.86
CA LEU A 569 26.56 5.47 19.89
C LEU A 569 27.23 4.81 21.11
N PRO A 570 28.49 5.11 21.45
CA PRO A 570 29.21 4.33 22.46
C PRO A 570 28.53 4.42 23.83
N GLY A 571 27.98 3.30 24.29
CA GLY A 571 27.26 3.18 25.56
C GLY A 571 25.74 3.18 25.45
N ASP A 572 25.17 3.37 24.27
CA ASP A 572 23.72 3.23 23.98
C ASP A 572 23.44 1.74 23.70
N VAL A 573 23.26 0.97 24.76
CA VAL A 573 23.17 -0.49 24.69
C VAL A 573 21.78 -0.96 24.30
N ASN A 574 20.76 -0.12 24.51
CA ASN A 574 19.39 -0.40 24.09
C ASN A 574 19.09 0.15 22.67
N GLY A 575 20.01 0.92 22.10
CA GLY A 575 19.97 1.51 20.76
C GLY A 575 18.95 2.64 20.61
N ASP A 576 18.45 3.25 21.68
CA ASP A 576 17.35 4.24 21.63
C ASP A 576 17.78 5.65 21.16
N GLY A 577 19.07 5.82 20.87
CA GLY A 577 19.68 7.07 20.45
C GLY A 577 20.23 7.90 21.62
N SER A 578 20.16 7.39 22.85
CA SER A 578 20.63 8.07 24.07
C SER A 578 21.44 7.12 24.95
N VAL A 579 22.36 7.67 25.74
CA VAL A 579 23.08 6.91 26.77
C VAL A 579 22.59 7.35 28.14
N ASP A 580 21.77 6.54 28.79
CA ASP A 580 21.10 6.88 30.04
C ASP A 580 21.07 5.75 31.10
N PHE A 581 20.16 5.87 32.07
CA PHE A 581 20.03 4.90 33.15
C PHE A 581 19.57 3.51 32.69
N VAL A 582 18.82 3.42 31.59
CA VAL A 582 18.40 2.15 31.00
C VAL A 582 19.60 1.39 30.47
N ASP A 583 20.54 2.05 29.79
CA ASP A 583 21.78 1.42 29.30
C ASP A 583 22.66 0.90 30.42
N LEU A 584 22.77 1.68 31.49
CA LEU A 584 23.46 1.25 32.70
C LEU A 584 22.85 -0.03 33.28
N LEU A 585 21.52 -0.09 33.33
CA LEU A 585 20.82 -1.28 33.81
C LEU A 585 21.06 -2.46 32.86
N THR A 586 21.06 -2.26 31.55
CA THR A 586 21.31 -3.30 30.56
C THR A 586 22.70 -3.92 30.74
N VAL A 587 23.75 -3.11 30.89
CA VAL A 587 25.12 -3.60 31.15
C VAL A 587 25.22 -4.32 32.50
N LEU A 588 24.62 -3.77 33.55
CA LEU A 588 24.64 -4.40 34.88
C LEU A 588 23.85 -5.71 34.92
N ALA A 589 22.78 -5.83 34.13
CA ALA A 589 21.96 -7.04 34.03
C ALA A 589 22.69 -8.16 33.27
N SER A 590 23.54 -7.80 32.30
CA SER A 590 24.28 -8.74 31.45
C SER A 590 25.67 -9.11 31.98
N TRP A 591 26.02 -8.71 33.20
CA TRP A 591 27.37 -8.85 33.77
C TRP A 591 27.87 -10.30 33.81
N GLY A 592 29.04 -10.56 33.19
CA GLY A 592 29.69 -11.86 33.14
C GLY A 592 30.08 -12.29 31.72
N ASP A 593 30.50 -13.55 31.58
CA ASP A 593 30.98 -14.11 30.32
C ASP A 593 29.92 -14.05 29.22
N CYS A 594 30.33 -13.62 28.02
CA CYS A 594 29.54 -13.65 26.79
C CYS A 594 30.14 -14.67 25.80
N PRO A 595 29.84 -15.97 25.97
CA PRO A 595 30.40 -17.01 25.12
C PRO A 595 29.80 -16.96 23.70
N PRO A 596 30.62 -17.11 22.63
CA PRO A 596 30.13 -17.29 21.28
C PRO A 596 29.18 -18.49 21.16
N PRO A 597 28.11 -18.43 20.36
CA PRO A 597 27.89 -17.51 19.23
C PRO A 597 26.89 -16.38 19.51
N ASP A 598 26.45 -16.18 20.76
CA ASP A 598 25.36 -15.26 21.06
C ASP A 598 25.87 -13.80 20.99
N ALA A 599 25.18 -12.95 20.23
CA ALA A 599 25.44 -11.52 20.21
C ALA A 599 25.33 -10.98 21.63
N CYS A 600 26.31 -10.19 22.05
CA CYS A 600 26.37 -9.61 23.38
C CYS A 600 26.47 -8.10 23.26
N PRO A 601 25.33 -7.40 22.99
CA PRO A 601 25.36 -5.96 22.78
C PRO A 601 25.94 -5.17 23.97
N ALA A 602 25.93 -5.76 25.17
CA ALA A 602 26.51 -5.18 26.38
C ALA A 602 28.03 -5.39 26.53
N ASP A 603 28.67 -6.21 25.70
CA ASP A 603 30.13 -6.35 25.60
C ASP A 603 30.64 -5.31 24.59
N LEU A 604 30.69 -4.06 25.07
CA LEU A 604 30.98 -2.88 24.28
C LEU A 604 32.45 -2.77 23.87
N ASP A 605 33.35 -3.48 24.56
CA ASP A 605 34.77 -3.54 24.20
C ASP A 605 35.17 -4.80 23.40
N GLY A 606 34.22 -5.73 23.20
CA GLY A 606 34.41 -6.97 22.44
C GLY A 606 35.40 -7.93 23.10
N SER A 607 35.53 -7.89 24.43
CA SER A 607 36.47 -8.72 25.18
C SER A 607 35.98 -10.16 25.38
N GLY A 608 34.69 -10.42 25.13
CA GLY A 608 33.99 -11.66 25.40
C GLY A 608 33.41 -11.74 26.83
N ASP A 609 33.47 -10.66 27.62
CA ASP A 609 32.96 -10.59 28.99
C ASP A 609 32.33 -9.20 29.25
N VAL A 610 31.06 -9.14 29.68
CA VAL A 610 30.45 -7.89 30.15
C VAL A 610 30.95 -7.57 31.55
N GLY A 611 31.66 -6.46 31.69
CA GLY A 611 32.32 -6.12 32.93
C GLY A 611 32.55 -4.63 33.14
N PHE A 612 33.63 -4.35 33.88
CA PHE A 612 33.90 -2.98 34.33
C PHE A 612 34.29 -2.06 33.19
N THR A 613 34.87 -2.57 32.11
CA THR A 613 35.23 -1.75 30.95
C THR A 613 33.98 -1.29 30.21
N ASP A 614 33.00 -2.18 30.01
CA ASP A 614 31.71 -1.86 29.37
C ASP A 614 30.92 -0.84 30.18
N LEU A 615 30.90 -1.02 31.50
CA LEU A 615 30.32 -0.04 32.41
C LEU A 615 30.96 1.34 32.26
N LEU A 616 32.29 1.40 32.07
CA LEU A 616 32.97 2.68 31.85
C LEU A 616 32.60 3.30 30.50
N ILE A 617 32.31 2.50 29.47
CA ILE A 617 31.87 3.00 28.16
C ILE A 617 30.49 3.69 28.31
N VAL A 618 29.51 3.04 28.96
CA VAL A 618 28.20 3.66 29.26
C VAL A 618 28.36 4.94 30.09
N LEU A 619 29.15 4.89 31.15
CA LEU A 619 29.36 6.07 32.02
C LEU A 619 30.10 7.20 31.30
N ALA A 620 30.92 6.91 30.30
CA ALA A 620 31.63 7.90 29.50
C ALA A 620 30.73 8.53 28.42
N GLY A 621 29.80 7.75 27.86
CA GLY A 621 28.81 8.19 26.87
C GLY A 621 27.63 8.96 27.46
N TRP A 622 27.47 8.96 28.79
CA TRP A 622 26.29 9.46 29.49
C TRP A 622 25.76 10.80 28.99
N THR A 623 24.58 10.77 28.37
CA THR A 623 23.79 11.93 27.98
C THR A 623 22.73 12.19 29.05
N ALA A 624 22.52 13.47 29.40
CA ALA A 624 21.77 13.87 30.60
C ALA A 624 20.26 13.93 30.41
#